data_AF-A0AAJ1P1W8-F1
#
_entry.id   AF-A0AAJ1P1W8-F1
#
_cell.length_a   1.000
_cell.length_b   1.000
_cell.length_c   1.000
_cell.angle_alpha   90.00
_cell.angle_beta   90.00
_cell.angle_gamma   90.00
#
_symmetry.space_group_name_H-M   'P 1'
#
loop_
_entity.id
_entity.type
_entity.pdbx_description
1 polymer ?
#
loop_
_entity_poly.entity_id
_entity_poly.type
_entity_poly.pdbx_seq_one_letter_code
_entity_poly.pdbx_strand_id
1 'polypeptide(L)'
;MFANFKKAFKKDESDTKIPKAILDAMSDSLPSGLKYTQMDKGYCAIIPEKGELKFKFENLKIKIPKNIKLTTAEELTEFLYRTQQVVETETDVVTINDHKIKLSDFVKHPFKEKTFEKGSKFSIQPESFGEPFPLKVEHENGQIAKEFLIERKPLADMHKSLFKSINEDVLEITYTLDEQHHNLKFNVNVDLQKAKTVLEIIEAFNIYIAFIEGKIKIEGLLLNPVPIEKERVAAGAALDYWQTVQAVAEKLDVQFKPDEGEGAVNAEWIAKLYRSFVEKKAYKQRSGTASFITGSKGDWDEKKLLEKDAMALQYTLNEGIKVYGVDIPLYSAVALLNCKVESVIPVEGLDRKYEFKVIPADEKGIYQAARHFSTKEAFDEVFKNMGEVLEELSKAEEI
;
A
#
# COMPACT_ATOMS: atom_id res chain seq x y z
N MET A 1 71.11 -26.57 32.81
CA MET A 1 70.27 -26.00 31.73
C MET A 1 68.85 -26.51 31.90
N PHE A 2 67.98 -25.76 32.59
CA PHE A 2 66.57 -26.13 32.71
C PHE A 2 65.87 -25.73 31.42
N ALA A 3 65.56 -26.74 30.58
CA ALA A 3 64.73 -26.56 29.41
C ALA A 3 63.39 -25.96 29.86
N ASN A 4 63.04 -24.85 29.21
CA ASN A 4 61.88 -24.03 29.53
C ASN A 4 60.60 -24.86 29.30
N PHE A 5 60.08 -25.48 30.37
CA PHE A 5 58.93 -26.40 30.39
C PHE A 5 57.68 -25.80 29.70
N LYS A 6 57.59 -24.47 29.65
CA LYS A 6 56.51 -23.73 28.97
C LYS A 6 56.55 -23.79 27.43
N LYS A 7 57.68 -24.17 26.81
CA LYS A 7 57.80 -24.22 25.34
C LYS A 7 57.33 -25.54 24.72
N ALA A 8 57.17 -26.60 25.50
CA ALA A 8 56.72 -27.92 25.02
C ALA A 8 55.18 -28.08 24.99
N PHE A 9 54.42 -27.11 25.51
CA PHE A 9 52.96 -27.18 25.62
C PHE A 9 52.23 -26.03 24.89
N LYS A 10 52.73 -25.60 23.72
CA LYS A 10 51.84 -24.92 22.76
C LYS A 10 50.95 -25.98 22.10
N LYS A 11 49.96 -26.48 22.84
CA LYS A 11 48.83 -27.19 22.24
C LYS A 11 47.97 -26.16 21.53
N ASP A 12 47.57 -26.48 20.31
CA ASP A 12 46.45 -25.81 19.65
C ASP A 12 45.27 -25.75 20.63
N GLU A 13 44.91 -24.56 21.08
CA GLU A 13 43.77 -24.32 21.99
C GLU A 13 42.42 -24.62 21.30
N SER A 14 42.44 -24.97 20.01
CA SER A 14 41.27 -25.12 19.15
C SER A 14 40.59 -26.49 19.20
N ASP A 15 41.07 -27.43 20.01
CA ASP A 15 40.49 -28.80 20.10
C ASP A 15 40.55 -29.41 21.52
N THR A 16 40.05 -28.68 22.52
CA THR A 16 40.06 -29.13 23.92
C THR A 16 38.97 -30.16 24.20
N LYS A 17 39.29 -31.43 23.95
CA LYS A 17 38.56 -32.58 24.51
C LYS A 17 38.67 -32.56 26.03
N ILE A 18 37.55 -32.58 26.74
CA ILE A 18 37.51 -32.56 28.21
C ILE A 18 37.91 -33.96 28.71
N PRO A 19 38.97 -34.11 29.54
CA PRO A 19 39.34 -35.40 30.11
C PRO A 19 38.19 -36.04 30.89
N LYS A 20 38.00 -37.35 30.70
CA LYS A 20 36.91 -38.09 31.34
C LYS A 20 36.93 -37.97 32.87
N ALA A 21 38.10 -38.03 33.49
CA ALA A 21 38.25 -37.86 34.93
C ALA A 21 37.71 -36.51 35.45
N ILE A 22 37.78 -35.45 34.64
CA ILE A 22 37.21 -34.14 34.99
C ILE A 22 35.68 -34.18 34.87
N LEU A 23 35.14 -34.78 33.81
CA LEU A 23 33.70 -34.95 33.64
C LEU A 23 33.10 -35.82 34.77
N ASP A 24 33.76 -36.92 35.11
CA ASP A 24 33.35 -37.84 36.18
C ASP A 24 33.35 -37.09 37.54
N ALA A 25 34.45 -36.39 37.88
CA ALA A 25 34.53 -35.61 39.12
C ALA A 25 33.52 -34.46 39.19
N MET A 26 33.19 -33.82 38.06
CA MET A 26 32.12 -32.81 38.02
C MET A 26 30.74 -33.45 38.19
N SER A 27 30.55 -34.66 37.66
CA SER A 27 29.28 -35.39 37.74
C SER A 27 28.95 -35.84 39.16
N ASP A 28 29.96 -36.10 40.00
CA ASP A 28 29.78 -36.42 41.42
C ASP A 28 29.06 -35.30 42.21
N SER A 29 29.10 -34.07 41.71
CA SER A 29 28.39 -32.92 42.31
C SER A 29 26.93 -32.77 41.86
N LEU A 30 26.47 -33.60 40.91
CA LEU A 30 25.11 -33.57 40.39
C LEU A 30 24.18 -34.51 41.17
N PRO A 31 22.85 -34.29 41.13
CA PRO A 31 21.88 -35.26 41.61
C PRO A 31 22.02 -36.63 40.92
N SER A 32 21.68 -37.69 41.66
CA SER A 32 21.75 -39.06 41.16
C SER A 32 20.99 -39.25 39.84
N GLY A 33 21.61 -39.92 38.87
CA GLY A 33 21.04 -40.15 37.55
C GLY A 33 21.34 -39.07 36.51
N LEU A 34 22.13 -38.05 36.85
CA LEU A 34 22.63 -37.02 35.93
C LEU A 34 24.16 -37.04 35.86
N LYS A 35 24.73 -36.73 34.69
CA LYS A 35 26.19 -36.62 34.48
C LYS A 35 26.52 -35.50 33.51
N TYR A 36 27.74 -34.98 33.57
CA TYR A 36 28.26 -34.09 32.53
C TYR A 36 28.76 -34.88 31.33
N THR A 37 28.41 -34.44 30.13
CA THR A 37 28.97 -34.95 28.88
C THR A 37 29.41 -33.78 28.01
N GLN A 38 30.51 -33.96 27.28
CA GLN A 38 30.99 -32.93 26.38
C GLN A 38 29.98 -32.71 25.25
N MET A 39 29.56 -31.47 25.06
CA MET A 39 28.59 -31.05 24.04
C MET A 39 29.28 -30.36 22.86
N ASP A 40 30.29 -29.53 23.15
CA ASP A 40 31.07 -28.81 22.15
C ASP A 40 32.51 -28.58 22.67
N LYS A 41 33.37 -27.90 21.90
CA LYS A 41 34.77 -27.60 22.22
C LYS A 41 34.92 -26.90 23.57
N GLY A 42 35.42 -27.64 24.56
CA GLY A 42 35.62 -27.14 25.92
C GLY A 42 34.33 -26.96 26.74
N TYR A 43 33.14 -27.24 26.19
CA TYR A 43 31.86 -27.13 26.91
C TYR A 43 31.28 -28.50 27.24
N CYS A 44 30.78 -28.67 28.47
CA CYS A 44 30.00 -29.81 28.89
C CYS A 44 28.59 -29.39 29.29
N ALA A 45 27.65 -30.32 29.14
CA ALA A 45 26.26 -30.14 29.55
C ALA A 45 25.81 -31.31 30.42
N ILE A 46 24.81 -31.07 31.27
CA ILE A 46 24.16 -32.10 32.07
C ILE A 46 23.26 -32.96 31.17
N ILE A 47 23.43 -34.27 31.23
CA ILE A 47 22.57 -35.25 30.56
C ILE A 47 22.16 -36.37 31.52
N PRO A 48 21.10 -37.14 31.24
CA PRO A 48 20.72 -38.29 32.04
C PRO A 48 21.74 -39.42 31.86
N GLU A 49 21.99 -40.19 32.91
CA GLU A 49 22.78 -41.43 32.78
C GLU A 49 22.03 -42.50 31.98
N LYS A 50 20.70 -42.53 32.10
CA LYS A 50 19.78 -43.44 31.41
C LYS A 50 18.47 -42.72 31.08
N GLY A 51 17.88 -43.05 29.93
CA GLY A 51 16.59 -42.50 29.49
C GLY A 51 16.69 -41.14 28.81
N GLU A 52 15.54 -40.50 28.61
CA GLU A 52 15.41 -39.21 27.94
C GLU A 52 15.53 -38.03 28.92
N LEU A 53 15.93 -36.88 28.39
CA LEU A 53 16.04 -35.63 29.12
C LEU A 53 14.65 -34.96 29.18
N LYS A 54 14.05 -34.89 30.37
CA LYS A 54 12.74 -34.25 30.56
C LYS A 54 12.91 -32.87 31.17
N PHE A 55 12.49 -31.84 30.45
CA PHE A 55 12.42 -30.48 30.97
C PHE A 55 11.03 -30.19 31.52
N LYS A 56 10.99 -29.53 32.67
CA LYS A 56 9.80 -28.90 33.21
C LYS A 56 10.11 -27.43 33.49
N PHE A 57 9.38 -26.57 32.79
CA PHE A 57 9.43 -25.13 32.95
C PHE A 57 8.24 -24.67 33.79
N GLU A 58 8.50 -23.86 34.82
CA GLU A 58 7.48 -23.27 35.68
C GLU A 58 7.22 -21.82 35.28
N ASN A 59 5.98 -21.35 35.40
CA ASN A 59 5.59 -19.94 35.20
C ASN A 59 5.96 -19.32 33.84
N LEU A 60 5.86 -20.08 32.75
CA LEU A 60 6.04 -19.55 31.41
C LEU A 60 5.01 -18.45 31.11
N LYS A 61 5.48 -17.26 30.72
CA LYS A 61 4.62 -16.14 30.33
C LYS A 61 4.21 -16.27 28.86
N ILE A 62 3.13 -17.02 28.63
CA ILE A 62 2.60 -17.25 27.28
C ILE A 62 1.27 -16.54 27.14
N LYS A 63 1.09 -15.79 26.04
CA LYS A 63 -0.18 -15.13 25.74
C LYS A 63 -1.06 -16.09 24.96
N ILE A 64 -1.86 -16.88 25.68
CA ILE A 64 -2.80 -17.85 25.11
C ILE A 64 -4.23 -17.28 25.19
N PRO A 65 -4.95 -17.18 24.06
CA PRO A 65 -6.38 -16.85 24.07
C PRO A 65 -7.20 -17.80 24.94
N LYS A 66 -8.24 -17.30 25.63
CA LYS A 66 -9.04 -18.09 26.59
C LYS A 66 -9.72 -19.34 25.99
N ASN A 67 -9.95 -19.33 24.69
CA ASN A 67 -10.59 -20.42 23.95
C ASN A 67 -9.61 -21.53 23.53
N ILE A 68 -8.30 -21.33 23.70
CA ILE A 68 -7.28 -22.33 23.36
C ILE A 68 -6.81 -23.01 24.65
N LYS A 69 -6.84 -24.34 24.64
CA LYS A 69 -6.30 -25.18 25.71
C LYS A 69 -5.15 -25.99 25.13
N LEU A 70 -3.96 -25.81 25.69
CA LEU A 70 -2.78 -26.58 25.36
C LEU A 70 -2.60 -27.64 26.45
N THR A 71 -2.58 -28.90 26.05
CA THR A 71 -2.54 -30.08 26.92
C THR A 71 -1.27 -30.89 26.77
N THR A 72 -0.55 -30.73 25.64
CA THR A 72 0.70 -31.46 25.34
C THR A 72 1.86 -30.50 25.04
N ALA A 73 3.09 -31.04 25.08
CA ALA A 73 4.28 -30.26 24.72
C ALA A 73 4.32 -29.97 23.21
N GLU A 74 3.79 -30.87 22.38
CA GLU A 74 3.66 -30.70 20.94
C GLU A 74 2.68 -29.57 20.62
N GLU A 75 1.52 -29.51 21.29
CA GLU A 75 0.55 -28.42 21.15
C GLU A 75 1.16 -27.08 21.58
N LEU A 76 1.99 -27.08 22.62
CA LEU A 76 2.72 -25.89 23.04
C LEU A 76 3.70 -25.44 21.96
N THR A 77 4.58 -26.32 21.49
CA THR A 77 5.56 -25.99 20.44
C THR A 77 4.87 -25.48 19.18
N GLU A 78 3.79 -26.14 18.75
CA GLU A 78 2.99 -25.74 17.59
C GLU A 78 2.33 -24.37 17.81
N PHE A 79 1.79 -24.10 19.00
CA PHE A 79 1.20 -22.79 19.32
C PHE A 79 2.26 -21.68 19.28
N LEU A 80 3.45 -21.93 19.84
CA LEU A 80 4.56 -20.97 19.80
C LEU A 80 5.03 -20.72 18.37
N TYR A 81 5.08 -21.76 17.53
CA TYR A 81 5.37 -21.64 16.12
C TYR A 81 4.32 -20.81 15.37
N ARG A 82 3.03 -21.12 15.52
CA ARG A 82 1.93 -20.39 14.86
C ARG A 82 1.82 -18.93 15.28
N THR A 83 2.21 -18.61 16.51
CA THR A 83 2.19 -17.23 17.03
C THR A 83 3.54 -16.54 16.97
N GLN A 84 4.60 -17.23 16.53
CA GLN A 84 5.99 -16.78 16.58
C GLN A 84 6.37 -16.17 17.95
N GLN A 85 5.81 -16.73 19.03
CA GLN A 85 6.06 -16.26 20.39
C GLN A 85 7.34 -16.90 20.94
N VAL A 86 8.34 -16.07 21.23
CA VAL A 86 9.49 -16.49 22.03
C VAL A 86 9.05 -16.52 23.50
N VAL A 87 9.29 -17.65 24.16
CA VAL A 87 8.97 -17.80 25.58
C VAL A 87 10.25 -17.89 26.38
N GLU A 88 10.36 -17.07 27.42
CA GLU A 88 11.48 -17.09 28.36
C GLU A 88 11.04 -17.56 29.74
N THR A 89 11.94 -18.21 30.46
CA THR A 89 11.76 -18.49 31.89
C THR A 89 11.89 -17.21 32.72
N GLU A 90 11.24 -17.16 33.88
CA GLU A 90 11.42 -16.04 34.81
C GLU A 90 12.77 -16.07 35.51
N THR A 91 13.31 -17.27 35.71
CA THR A 91 14.55 -17.52 36.45
C THR A 91 15.57 -18.26 35.58
N ASP A 92 16.80 -18.34 36.07
CA ASP A 92 17.87 -19.16 35.52
C ASP A 92 17.78 -20.63 35.94
N VAL A 93 16.68 -21.07 36.57
CA VAL A 93 16.50 -22.44 37.07
C VAL A 93 15.45 -23.17 36.26
N VAL A 94 15.78 -24.37 35.80
CA VAL A 94 14.85 -25.30 35.14
C VAL A 94 14.82 -26.63 35.88
N THR A 95 13.70 -27.34 35.82
CA THR A 95 13.63 -28.70 36.36
C THR A 95 13.99 -29.70 35.27
N ILE A 96 15.00 -30.53 35.51
CA ILE A 96 15.47 -31.59 34.61
C ILE A 96 15.34 -32.91 35.36
N ASN A 97 14.54 -33.85 34.83
CA ASN A 97 14.29 -35.15 35.47
C ASN A 97 13.96 -35.01 36.97
N ASP A 98 13.03 -34.11 37.31
CA ASP A 98 12.57 -33.77 38.66
C ASP A 98 13.59 -33.06 39.58
N HIS A 99 14.76 -32.68 39.06
CA HIS A 99 15.77 -31.90 39.80
C HIS A 99 15.85 -30.45 39.33
N LYS A 100 15.88 -29.49 40.26
CA LYS A 100 16.10 -28.07 39.95
C LYS A 100 17.57 -27.81 39.64
N ILE A 101 17.85 -27.39 38.41
CA ILE A 101 19.19 -27.15 37.88
C ILE A 101 19.28 -25.69 37.42
N LYS A 102 20.34 -24.98 37.86
CA LYS A 102 20.65 -23.63 37.36
C LYS A 102 21.22 -23.70 35.96
N LEU A 103 21.01 -22.67 35.14
CA LEU A 103 21.58 -22.54 33.80
C LEU A 103 23.11 -22.62 33.84
N SER A 104 23.73 -21.98 34.83
CA SER A 104 25.18 -22.07 35.07
C SER A 104 25.65 -23.47 35.41
N ASP A 105 24.77 -24.33 35.92
CA ASP A 105 25.06 -25.74 36.15
C ASP A 105 24.75 -26.60 34.94
N PHE A 106 23.74 -26.24 34.15
CA PHE A 106 23.33 -26.98 32.98
C PHE A 106 24.39 -27.03 31.88
N VAL A 107 25.06 -25.91 31.58
CA VAL A 107 26.17 -25.84 30.62
C VAL A 107 27.37 -25.17 31.26
N LYS A 108 28.54 -25.82 31.23
CA LYS A 108 29.79 -25.31 31.83
C LYS A 108 30.97 -25.42 30.88
N HIS A 109 31.95 -24.56 31.09
CA HIS A 109 33.29 -24.72 30.53
C HIS A 109 34.28 -24.99 31.69
N PRO A 110 34.74 -26.23 31.94
CA PRO A 110 35.54 -26.55 33.13
C PRO A 110 36.88 -25.80 33.22
N PHE A 111 37.39 -25.29 32.10
CA PHE A 111 38.68 -24.59 32.06
C PHE A 111 38.57 -23.06 31.97
N LYS A 112 37.36 -22.49 32.02
CA LYS A 112 37.14 -21.03 31.93
C LYS A 112 36.06 -20.61 32.91
N GLU A 113 36.32 -19.57 33.69
CA GLU A 113 35.30 -18.87 34.46
C GLU A 113 34.42 -18.02 33.52
N LYS A 114 33.69 -18.65 32.60
CA LYS A 114 32.58 -17.99 31.93
C LYS A 114 31.33 -18.23 32.77
N THR A 115 30.96 -17.25 33.55
CA THR A 115 29.64 -17.17 34.15
C THR A 115 28.67 -16.62 33.12
N PHE A 116 27.48 -17.21 33.04
CA PHE A 116 26.35 -16.58 32.38
C PHE A 116 26.14 -15.19 32.97
N GLU A 117 25.78 -14.21 32.13
CA GLU A 117 25.46 -12.87 32.61
C GLU A 117 24.32 -12.94 33.64
N LYS A 118 24.39 -12.09 34.67
CA LYS A 118 23.39 -12.05 35.73
C LYS A 118 22.01 -11.77 35.11
N GLY A 119 21.09 -12.73 35.25
CA GLY A 119 19.75 -12.64 34.65
C GLY A 119 19.57 -13.44 33.35
N SER A 120 20.54 -14.26 32.96
CA SER A 120 20.39 -15.21 31.85
C SER A 120 19.26 -16.20 32.12
N LYS A 121 18.49 -16.52 31.08
CA LYS A 121 17.26 -17.34 31.15
C LYS A 121 17.29 -18.42 30.08
N PHE A 122 16.45 -19.43 30.25
CA PHE A 122 16.13 -20.34 29.17
C PHE A 122 15.08 -19.70 28.26
N SER A 123 15.27 -19.83 26.94
CA SER A 123 14.30 -19.41 25.94
C SER A 123 13.89 -20.59 25.06
N ILE A 124 12.60 -20.63 24.72
CA ILE A 124 12.05 -21.49 23.68
C ILE A 124 11.78 -20.57 22.50
N GLN A 125 12.57 -20.73 21.45
CA GLN A 125 12.43 -19.98 20.20
C GLN A 125 11.79 -20.88 19.15
N PRO A 126 10.61 -20.52 18.62
CA PRO A 126 10.02 -21.26 17.52
C PRO A 126 10.86 -21.12 16.25
N GLU A 127 10.74 -22.09 15.36
CA GLU A 127 11.29 -21.98 14.01
C GLU A 127 10.64 -20.80 13.26
N SER A 128 11.42 -20.10 12.44
CA SER A 128 10.87 -19.06 11.56
C SER A 128 9.94 -19.69 10.52
N PHE A 129 8.95 -18.94 10.04
CA PHE A 129 8.09 -19.39 8.94
C PHE A 129 8.82 -19.56 7.59
N GLY A 130 10.08 -19.15 7.51
CA GLY A 130 10.88 -19.17 6.30
C GLY A 130 10.76 -17.88 5.50
N GLU A 131 11.37 -17.88 4.32
CA GLU A 131 11.36 -16.73 3.41
C GLU A 131 9.99 -16.60 2.72
N PRO A 132 9.58 -15.37 2.36
CA PRO A 132 8.40 -15.15 1.52
C PRO A 132 8.49 -15.90 0.18
N PHE A 133 7.35 -16.35 -0.34
CA PHE A 133 7.26 -17.12 -1.59
C PHE A 133 6.35 -16.44 -2.62
N PRO A 134 6.63 -16.61 -3.92
CA PRO A 134 5.79 -16.05 -4.97
C PRO A 134 4.46 -16.79 -5.08
N LEU A 135 3.37 -16.05 -5.23
CA LEU A 135 2.04 -16.54 -5.54
C LEU A 135 1.57 -15.92 -6.85
N LYS A 136 1.33 -16.77 -7.85
CA LYS A 136 0.86 -16.31 -9.15
C LYS A 136 -0.65 -16.17 -9.18
N VAL A 137 -1.12 -14.99 -9.56
CA VAL A 137 -2.53 -14.66 -9.74
C VAL A 137 -2.74 -14.29 -11.21
N GLU A 138 -3.60 -15.05 -11.89
CA GLU A 138 -3.85 -14.87 -13.31
C GLU A 138 -5.34 -14.73 -13.58
N HIS A 139 -5.70 -13.89 -14.55
CA HIS A 139 -7.05 -13.91 -15.10
C HIS A 139 -7.27 -15.19 -15.92
N GLU A 140 -8.50 -15.71 -15.95
CA GLU A 140 -8.84 -17.00 -16.56
C GLU A 140 -8.42 -17.11 -18.04
N ASN A 141 -8.46 -15.98 -18.75
CA ASN A 141 -8.11 -15.84 -20.17
C ASN A 141 -6.61 -15.57 -20.44
N GLY A 142 -5.79 -15.47 -19.39
CA GLY A 142 -4.34 -15.25 -19.49
C GLY A 142 -3.89 -13.84 -19.85
N GLN A 143 -4.79 -12.85 -19.94
CA GLN A 143 -4.44 -11.47 -20.31
C GLN A 143 -3.79 -10.67 -19.17
N ILE A 144 -4.05 -11.06 -17.92
CA ILE A 144 -3.50 -10.39 -16.74
C ILE A 144 -2.86 -11.47 -15.88
N ALA A 145 -1.58 -11.28 -15.54
CA ALA A 145 -0.83 -12.16 -14.66
C ALA A 145 0.07 -11.32 -13.75
N LYS A 146 -0.13 -11.47 -12.44
CA LYS A 146 0.60 -10.73 -11.41
C LYS A 146 1.14 -11.69 -10.36
N GLU A 147 2.37 -11.45 -9.93
CA GLU A 147 3.03 -12.23 -8.89
C GLU A 147 3.03 -11.44 -7.59
N PHE A 148 2.56 -12.07 -6.52
CA PHE A 148 2.55 -11.52 -5.17
C PHE A 148 3.58 -12.24 -4.33
N LEU A 149 4.45 -11.50 -3.65
CA LEU A 149 5.33 -12.10 -2.65
C LEU A 149 4.54 -12.25 -1.35
N ILE A 150 4.31 -13.48 -0.93
CA ILE A 150 3.46 -13.85 0.22
C ILE A 150 4.33 -14.33 1.36
N GLU A 151 4.00 -13.88 2.58
CA GLU A 151 4.57 -14.45 3.80
C GLU A 151 3.48 -14.96 4.75
N ARG A 152 3.83 -15.97 5.53
CA ARG A 152 2.98 -16.44 6.63
C ARG A 152 3.04 -15.43 7.77
N LYS A 153 1.88 -15.08 8.32
CA LYS A 153 1.74 -14.16 9.44
C LYS A 153 1.35 -14.93 10.71
N PRO A 154 1.81 -14.48 11.90
CA PRO A 154 1.40 -15.07 13.15
C PRO A 154 -0.12 -15.06 13.33
N LEU A 155 -0.68 -16.19 13.74
CA LEU A 155 -2.10 -16.34 14.04
C LEU A 155 -2.28 -17.21 15.28
N ALA A 156 -3.01 -16.70 16.28
CA ALA A 156 -3.31 -17.44 17.49
C ALA A 156 -4.53 -18.36 17.29
N ASP A 157 -4.38 -19.34 16.41
CA ASP A 157 -5.37 -20.37 16.08
C ASP A 157 -4.64 -21.68 15.75
N MET A 158 -5.04 -22.80 16.37
CA MET A 158 -4.36 -24.09 16.21
C MET A 158 -4.68 -24.82 14.89
N HIS A 159 -5.67 -24.33 14.14
CA HIS A 159 -6.17 -25.00 12.93
C HIS A 159 -6.16 -24.08 11.71
N LYS A 160 -5.64 -22.86 11.86
CA LYS A 160 -5.60 -21.89 10.78
C LYS A 160 -4.21 -21.33 10.56
N SER A 161 -3.93 -21.02 9.31
CA SER A 161 -2.70 -20.35 8.87
C SER A 161 -3.05 -19.09 8.10
N LEU A 162 -2.48 -17.96 8.52
CA LEU A 162 -2.66 -16.65 7.88
C LEU A 162 -1.49 -16.34 6.95
N PHE A 163 -1.79 -15.85 5.77
CA PHE A 163 -0.81 -15.43 4.77
C PHE A 163 -1.18 -14.05 4.25
N LYS A 164 -0.17 -13.22 3.98
CA LYS A 164 -0.36 -11.85 3.51
C LYS A 164 0.74 -11.47 2.52
N SER A 165 0.36 -10.74 1.47
CA SER A 165 1.30 -10.13 0.54
C SER A 165 2.13 -9.04 1.23
N ILE A 166 3.43 -9.03 0.97
CA ILE A 166 4.35 -8.03 1.53
C ILE A 166 4.72 -6.90 0.58
N ASN A 167 4.37 -7.04 -0.70
CA ASN A 167 4.64 -5.99 -1.68
C ASN A 167 3.83 -4.74 -1.32
N GLU A 168 4.49 -3.57 -1.29
CA GLU A 168 3.84 -2.26 -1.15
C GLU A 168 3.15 -1.87 -2.47
N ASP A 169 2.17 -2.66 -2.85
CA ASP A 169 1.42 -2.52 -4.10
C ASP A 169 0.01 -2.01 -3.82
N VAL A 170 -0.65 -1.52 -4.86
CA VAL A 170 -2.05 -1.07 -4.84
C VAL A 170 -2.98 -2.20 -4.42
N LEU A 171 -2.66 -3.44 -4.80
CA LEU A 171 -3.44 -4.62 -4.44
C LEU A 171 -2.74 -5.41 -3.33
N GLU A 172 -3.44 -5.64 -2.22
CA GLU A 172 -2.98 -6.50 -1.13
C GLU A 172 -3.85 -7.76 -1.07
N ILE A 173 -3.21 -8.93 -0.96
CA ILE A 173 -3.88 -10.21 -0.79
C ILE A 173 -3.58 -10.73 0.61
N THR A 174 -4.64 -11.02 1.37
CA THR A 174 -4.55 -11.74 2.65
C THR A 174 -5.46 -12.96 2.60
N TYR A 175 -4.94 -14.13 2.89
CA TYR A 175 -5.75 -15.34 2.96
C TYR A 175 -5.52 -16.18 4.20
N THR A 176 -6.56 -16.89 4.62
CA THR A 176 -6.52 -17.81 5.76
C THR A 176 -6.88 -19.21 5.27
N LEU A 177 -5.99 -20.17 5.52
CA LEU A 177 -6.23 -21.59 5.29
C LEU A 177 -6.76 -22.21 6.59
N ASP A 178 -7.95 -22.81 6.55
CA ASP A 178 -8.49 -23.65 7.61
C ASP A 178 -8.11 -25.11 7.33
N GLU A 179 -7.13 -25.60 8.07
CA GLU A 179 -6.53 -26.91 7.90
C GLU A 179 -7.48 -28.03 8.37
N GLN A 180 -8.44 -27.70 9.25
CA GLN A 180 -9.43 -28.65 9.78
C GLN A 180 -10.59 -28.87 8.80
N HIS A 181 -11.11 -27.78 8.20
CA HIS A 181 -12.25 -27.83 7.29
C HIS A 181 -11.85 -27.81 5.82
N HIS A 182 -10.55 -27.74 5.53
CA HIS A 182 -9.98 -27.62 4.18
C HIS A 182 -10.60 -26.47 3.39
N ASN A 183 -10.81 -25.33 4.05
CA ASN A 183 -11.36 -24.12 3.43
C ASN A 183 -10.30 -23.02 3.31
N LEU A 184 -10.48 -22.16 2.32
CA LEU A 184 -9.58 -21.05 2.04
C LEU A 184 -10.41 -19.76 1.96
N LYS A 185 -10.08 -18.80 2.82
CA LYS A 185 -10.73 -17.48 2.81
C LYS A 185 -9.75 -16.44 2.28
N PHE A 186 -10.03 -15.91 1.10
CA PHE A 186 -9.31 -14.76 0.54
C PHE A 186 -9.95 -13.44 0.96
N ASN A 187 -9.11 -12.43 1.17
CA ASN A 187 -9.49 -11.04 1.28
C ASN A 187 -8.53 -10.25 0.39
N VAL A 188 -9.09 -9.44 -0.49
CA VAL A 188 -8.33 -8.61 -1.43
C VAL A 188 -8.67 -7.17 -1.12
N ASN A 189 -7.64 -6.36 -0.91
CA ASN A 189 -7.79 -4.94 -0.59
C ASN A 189 -7.11 -4.08 -1.65
N VAL A 190 -7.75 -2.99 -2.04
CA VAL A 190 -7.21 -1.99 -2.96
C VAL A 190 -6.88 -0.73 -2.18
N ASP A 191 -5.62 -0.31 -2.19
CA ASP A 191 -5.14 0.92 -1.56
C ASP A 191 -4.55 1.85 -2.62
N LEU A 192 -5.36 2.81 -3.07
CA LEU A 192 -4.99 3.75 -4.12
C LEU A 192 -3.86 4.69 -3.70
N GLN A 193 -3.60 4.87 -2.40
CA GLN A 193 -2.52 5.74 -1.92
C GLN A 193 -1.13 5.17 -2.22
N LYS A 194 -1.03 3.88 -2.54
CA LYS A 194 0.22 3.23 -2.93
C LYS A 194 0.48 3.30 -4.44
N ALA A 195 -0.48 3.79 -5.22
CA ALA A 195 -0.37 3.85 -6.67
C ALA A 195 0.57 4.97 -7.09
N LYS A 196 1.59 4.64 -7.88
CA LYS A 196 2.49 5.60 -8.52
C LYS A 196 1.96 6.05 -9.87
N THR A 197 1.13 5.21 -10.50
CA THR A 197 0.60 5.46 -11.84
C THR A 197 -0.89 5.09 -11.93
N VAL A 198 -1.59 5.70 -12.88
CA VAL A 198 -3.00 5.37 -13.18
C VAL A 198 -3.14 3.92 -13.68
N LEU A 199 -2.15 3.41 -14.42
CA LEU A 199 -2.17 2.04 -14.93
C LEU A 199 -2.15 1.00 -13.81
N GLU A 200 -1.39 1.23 -12.74
CA GLU A 200 -1.38 0.35 -11.56
C GLU A 200 -2.77 0.25 -10.92
N ILE A 201 -3.51 1.36 -10.88
CA ILE A 201 -4.89 1.40 -10.37
C ILE A 201 -5.83 0.61 -11.28
N ILE A 202 -5.74 0.82 -12.59
CA ILE A 202 -6.56 0.10 -13.58
C ILE A 202 -6.30 -1.41 -13.48
N GLU A 203 -5.03 -1.83 -13.40
CA GLU A 203 -4.66 -3.22 -13.23
C GLU A 203 -5.21 -3.81 -11.92
N ALA A 204 -5.08 -3.08 -10.81
CA ALA A 204 -5.60 -3.51 -9.51
C ALA A 204 -7.13 -3.70 -9.54
N PHE A 205 -7.89 -2.77 -10.13
CA PHE A 205 -9.35 -2.91 -10.24
C PHE A 205 -9.76 -4.04 -11.18
N ASN A 206 -9.05 -4.26 -12.29
CA ASN A 206 -9.31 -5.41 -13.16
C ASN A 206 -9.13 -6.74 -12.42
N ILE A 207 -8.04 -6.89 -11.66
CA ILE A 207 -7.80 -8.09 -10.84
C ILE A 207 -8.87 -8.21 -9.74
N TYR A 208 -9.18 -7.12 -9.05
CA TYR A 208 -10.18 -7.11 -7.97
C TYR A 208 -11.59 -7.50 -8.46
N ILE A 209 -12.04 -6.95 -9.59
CA ILE A 209 -13.31 -7.33 -10.21
C ILE A 209 -13.28 -8.80 -10.63
N ALA A 210 -12.17 -9.29 -11.18
CA ALA A 210 -12.03 -10.69 -11.56
C ALA A 210 -12.09 -11.64 -10.35
N PHE A 211 -11.59 -11.22 -9.16
CA PHE A 211 -11.80 -11.98 -7.91
C PHE A 211 -13.28 -12.09 -7.57
N ILE A 212 -14.05 -11.00 -7.67
CA ILE A 212 -15.49 -11.00 -7.41
C ILE A 212 -16.22 -11.93 -8.40
N GLU A 213 -15.85 -11.87 -9.67
CA GLU A 213 -16.48 -12.65 -10.75
C GLU A 213 -16.04 -14.12 -10.82
N GLY A 214 -15.07 -14.54 -9.99
CA GLY A 214 -14.54 -15.92 -10.03
C GLY A 214 -13.72 -16.22 -11.29
N LYS A 215 -13.13 -15.19 -11.89
CA LYS A 215 -12.32 -15.28 -13.13
C LYS A 215 -10.82 -15.27 -12.84
N ILE A 216 -10.42 -15.52 -11.60
CA ILE A 216 -9.02 -15.58 -11.19
C ILE A 216 -8.59 -17.03 -10.99
N LYS A 217 -7.41 -17.35 -11.52
CA LYS A 217 -6.65 -18.57 -11.28
C LYS A 217 -5.52 -18.27 -10.30
N ILE A 218 -5.37 -19.14 -9.30
CA ILE A 218 -4.22 -19.17 -8.39
C ILE A 218 -3.58 -20.55 -8.52
N GLU A 219 -2.30 -20.59 -8.91
CA GLU A 219 -1.59 -21.85 -9.17
C GLU A 219 -2.38 -22.83 -10.08
N GLY A 220 -3.07 -22.28 -11.08
CA GLY A 220 -3.90 -23.02 -12.02
C GLY A 220 -5.32 -23.39 -11.53
N LEU A 221 -5.63 -23.15 -10.24
CA LEU A 221 -6.96 -23.39 -9.67
C LEU A 221 -7.85 -22.16 -9.85
N LEU A 222 -8.99 -22.32 -10.51
CA LEU A 222 -10.00 -21.27 -10.66
C LEU A 222 -10.74 -21.08 -9.33
N LEU A 223 -10.87 -19.83 -8.90
CA LEU A 223 -11.62 -19.47 -7.70
C LEU A 223 -13.12 -19.37 -7.97
N ASN A 224 -13.92 -19.68 -6.95
CA ASN A 224 -15.36 -19.48 -7.02
C ASN A 224 -15.71 -17.98 -6.97
N PRO A 225 -16.76 -17.53 -7.68
CA PRO A 225 -17.23 -16.16 -7.59
C PRO A 225 -17.73 -15.81 -6.18
N VAL A 226 -17.59 -14.54 -5.81
CA VAL A 226 -18.11 -14.01 -4.56
C VAL A 226 -19.30 -13.09 -4.89
N PRO A 227 -20.53 -13.40 -4.45
CA PRO A 227 -21.72 -12.69 -4.89
C PRO A 227 -21.90 -11.34 -4.17
N ILE A 228 -21.01 -10.38 -4.42
CA ILE A 228 -21.04 -9.03 -3.82
C ILE A 228 -21.29 -7.97 -4.90
N GLU A 229 -22.53 -7.91 -5.40
CA GLU A 229 -22.90 -7.02 -6.52
C GLU A 229 -22.62 -5.55 -6.23
N LYS A 230 -22.83 -5.10 -4.99
CA LYS A 230 -22.56 -3.71 -4.60
C LYS A 230 -21.08 -3.34 -4.77
N GLU A 231 -20.17 -4.23 -4.38
CA GLU A 231 -18.73 -4.02 -4.53
C GLU A 231 -18.33 -4.09 -6.01
N ARG A 232 -18.91 -5.01 -6.77
CA ARG A 232 -18.70 -5.11 -8.23
C ARG A 232 -19.04 -3.81 -8.95
N VAL A 233 -20.22 -3.25 -8.68
CA VAL A 233 -20.69 -2.00 -9.30
C VAL A 233 -19.79 -0.83 -8.89
N ALA A 234 -19.41 -0.72 -7.61
CA ALA A 234 -18.54 0.34 -7.14
C ALA A 234 -17.13 0.25 -7.76
N ALA A 235 -16.56 -0.96 -7.85
CA ALA A 235 -15.28 -1.19 -8.49
C ALA A 235 -15.32 -0.91 -9.99
N GLY A 236 -16.41 -1.26 -10.67
CA GLY A 236 -16.63 -0.94 -12.08
C GLY A 236 -16.67 0.58 -12.33
N ALA A 237 -17.43 1.32 -11.54
CA ALA A 237 -17.49 2.78 -11.65
C ALA A 237 -16.12 3.44 -11.38
N ALA A 238 -15.35 2.92 -10.41
CA ALA A 238 -13.99 3.38 -10.15
C ALA A 238 -13.05 3.06 -11.33
N LEU A 239 -13.13 1.86 -11.90
CA LEU A 239 -12.36 1.47 -13.08
C LEU A 239 -12.66 2.40 -14.27
N ASP A 240 -13.93 2.67 -14.56
CA ASP A 240 -14.36 3.56 -15.65
C ASP A 240 -13.79 4.98 -15.47
N TYR A 241 -13.80 5.49 -14.24
CA TYR A 241 -13.17 6.77 -13.92
C TYR A 241 -11.67 6.75 -14.20
N TRP A 242 -10.93 5.76 -13.71
CA TRP A 242 -9.48 5.71 -13.92
C TRP A 242 -9.10 5.45 -15.38
N GLN A 243 -9.92 4.74 -16.15
CA GLN A 243 -9.77 4.63 -17.61
C GLN A 243 -9.98 5.98 -18.30
N THR A 244 -10.92 6.79 -17.81
CA THR A 244 -11.12 8.18 -18.29
C THR A 244 -9.88 9.03 -18.01
N VAL A 245 -9.31 8.93 -16.79
CA VAL A 245 -8.06 9.60 -16.42
C VAL A 245 -6.91 9.18 -17.34
N GLN A 246 -6.77 7.87 -17.61
CA GLN A 246 -5.73 7.32 -18.49
C GLN A 246 -5.90 7.81 -19.93
N ALA A 247 -7.12 7.87 -20.46
CA ALA A 247 -7.39 8.38 -21.81
C ALA A 247 -6.99 9.85 -21.95
N VAL A 248 -7.21 10.67 -20.91
CA VAL A 248 -6.72 12.06 -20.88
C VAL A 248 -5.20 12.10 -20.86
N ALA A 249 -4.57 11.27 -20.01
CA ALA A 249 -3.12 11.19 -19.88
C ALA A 249 -2.45 10.88 -21.23
N GLU A 250 -2.98 9.91 -21.97
CA GLU A 250 -2.50 9.53 -23.31
C GLU A 250 -2.66 10.63 -24.35
N LYS A 251 -3.76 11.41 -24.30
CA LYS A 251 -3.96 12.54 -25.22
C LYS A 251 -3.03 13.71 -24.95
N LEU A 252 -2.67 13.90 -23.69
CA LEU A 252 -1.78 14.99 -23.27
C LEU A 252 -0.31 14.57 -23.22
N ASP A 253 -0.01 13.29 -23.41
CA ASP A 253 1.34 12.70 -23.27
C ASP A 253 1.96 12.98 -21.89
N VAL A 254 1.17 12.75 -20.84
CA VAL A 254 1.58 12.98 -19.44
C VAL A 254 1.40 11.74 -18.58
N GLN A 255 2.11 11.69 -17.45
CA GLN A 255 1.96 10.66 -16.43
C GLN A 255 1.42 11.28 -15.14
N PHE A 256 0.14 11.06 -14.88
CA PHE A 256 -0.51 11.51 -13.65
C PHE A 256 -0.04 10.73 -12.42
N LYS A 257 -0.01 11.43 -11.29
CA LYS A 257 0.29 10.89 -9.95
C LYS A 257 -1.01 10.85 -9.14
N PRO A 258 -1.64 9.67 -9.00
CA PRO A 258 -2.98 9.54 -8.41
C PRO A 258 -3.13 10.06 -6.98
N ASP A 259 -2.03 10.11 -6.22
CA ASP A 259 -1.95 10.52 -4.83
C ASP A 259 -1.75 12.04 -4.64
N GLU A 260 -1.52 12.80 -5.71
CA GLU A 260 -1.30 14.24 -5.65
C GLU A 260 -2.56 15.08 -5.97
N GLY A 261 -2.77 16.15 -5.19
CA GLY A 261 -3.83 17.14 -5.41
C GLY A 261 -5.15 16.81 -4.70
N GLU A 262 -6.16 17.66 -4.89
CA GLU A 262 -7.47 17.50 -4.27
C GLU A 262 -8.38 16.66 -5.18
N GLY A 263 -8.94 15.56 -4.65
CA GLY A 263 -9.72 14.60 -5.45
C GLY A 263 -10.91 15.22 -6.19
N ALA A 264 -11.66 16.13 -5.56
CA ALA A 264 -12.81 16.78 -6.20
C ALA A 264 -12.37 17.70 -7.36
N VAL A 265 -11.31 18.49 -7.14
CA VAL A 265 -10.74 19.40 -8.15
C VAL A 265 -10.14 18.61 -9.31
N ASN A 266 -9.40 17.54 -9.02
CA ASN A 266 -8.84 16.65 -10.03
C ASN A 266 -9.95 16.01 -10.88
N ALA A 267 -11.00 15.47 -10.26
CA ALA A 267 -12.11 14.85 -10.97
C ALA A 267 -12.85 15.85 -11.89
N GLU A 268 -13.09 17.08 -11.40
CA GLU A 268 -13.70 18.16 -12.20
C GLU A 268 -12.84 18.48 -13.43
N TRP A 269 -11.52 18.63 -13.25
CA TRP A 269 -10.61 18.88 -14.37
C TRP A 269 -10.51 17.72 -15.34
N ILE A 270 -10.48 16.48 -14.86
CA ILE A 270 -10.47 15.31 -15.75
C ILE A 270 -11.73 15.27 -16.62
N ALA A 271 -12.90 15.60 -16.08
CA ALA A 271 -14.13 15.69 -16.89
C ALA A 271 -13.99 16.74 -18.02
N LYS A 272 -13.47 17.93 -17.71
CA LYS A 272 -13.25 19.03 -18.67
C LYS A 272 -12.22 18.66 -19.75
N LEU A 273 -11.11 18.05 -19.33
CA LEU A 273 -10.03 17.61 -20.21
C LEU A 273 -10.48 16.45 -21.10
N TYR A 274 -11.25 15.50 -20.55
CA TYR A 274 -11.79 14.38 -21.34
C TYR A 274 -12.71 14.87 -22.46
N ARG A 275 -13.64 15.78 -22.15
CA ARG A 275 -14.49 16.44 -23.16
C ARG A 275 -13.64 17.14 -24.23
N SER A 276 -12.62 17.89 -23.82
CA SER A 276 -11.83 18.73 -24.73
C SER A 276 -10.86 17.92 -25.62
N PHE A 277 -10.13 16.96 -25.03
CA PHE A 277 -9.01 16.27 -25.68
C PHE A 277 -9.38 14.88 -26.21
N VAL A 278 -10.26 14.15 -25.52
CA VAL A 278 -10.68 12.80 -25.94
C VAL A 278 -11.89 12.89 -26.86
N GLU A 279 -12.97 13.54 -26.42
CA GLU A 279 -14.18 13.67 -27.22
C GLU A 279 -14.09 14.77 -28.29
N LYS A 280 -13.13 15.70 -28.15
CA LYS A 280 -12.96 16.87 -29.03
C LYS A 280 -14.20 17.76 -29.09
N LYS A 281 -14.84 17.98 -27.95
CA LYS A 281 -16.06 18.76 -27.78
C LYS A 281 -15.89 19.84 -26.72
N ALA A 282 -16.65 20.92 -26.88
CA ALA A 282 -16.85 21.90 -25.83
C ALA A 282 -17.74 21.37 -24.70
N TYR A 283 -17.52 21.89 -23.50
CA TYR A 283 -18.37 21.67 -22.33
C TYR A 283 -18.89 23.01 -21.79
N LYS A 284 -19.93 22.99 -20.95
CA LYS A 284 -20.35 24.16 -20.18
C LYS A 284 -20.63 23.81 -18.73
N GLN A 285 -20.55 24.82 -17.88
CA GLN A 285 -20.89 24.72 -16.47
C GLN A 285 -21.51 26.02 -15.99
N ARG A 286 -22.25 25.98 -14.89
CA ARG A 286 -22.76 27.19 -14.24
C ARG A 286 -21.61 28.10 -13.84
N SER A 287 -21.77 29.39 -14.07
CA SER A 287 -20.78 30.40 -13.71
C SER A 287 -21.39 31.45 -12.78
N GLY A 288 -20.64 31.78 -11.73
CA GLY A 288 -20.92 32.90 -10.83
C GLY A 288 -20.25 34.20 -11.27
N THR A 289 -19.75 34.31 -12.50
CA THR A 289 -19.10 35.53 -12.99
C THR A 289 -20.05 36.71 -12.89
N ALA A 290 -19.71 37.67 -12.02
CA ALA A 290 -20.46 38.91 -11.84
C ALA A 290 -19.76 40.12 -12.47
N SER A 291 -18.44 40.07 -12.60
CA SER A 291 -17.69 41.08 -13.34
C SER A 291 -16.40 40.54 -13.96
N PHE A 292 -15.89 41.26 -14.95
CA PHE A 292 -14.56 41.03 -15.53
C PHE A 292 -13.97 42.35 -16.03
N ILE A 293 -12.64 42.42 -16.10
CA ILE A 293 -11.92 43.59 -16.59
C ILE A 293 -11.32 43.27 -17.96
N THR A 294 -11.60 44.10 -18.95
CA THR A 294 -11.00 43.97 -20.28
C THR A 294 -10.75 45.34 -20.93
N GLY A 295 -9.92 45.34 -21.97
CA GLY A 295 -9.67 46.53 -22.79
C GLY A 295 -10.50 46.54 -24.07
N SER A 296 -10.80 47.73 -24.60
CA SER A 296 -11.47 47.85 -25.91
C SER A 296 -10.47 48.02 -27.04
N LYS A 297 -10.74 47.37 -28.19
CA LYS A 297 -10.09 47.68 -29.47
C LYS A 297 -11.14 48.34 -30.37
N GLY A 298 -10.83 49.55 -30.84
CA GLY A 298 -11.74 50.34 -31.66
C GLY A 298 -12.81 51.10 -30.85
N ASP A 299 -13.66 51.81 -31.57
CA ASP A 299 -14.76 52.57 -31.00
C ASP A 299 -15.93 51.62 -30.67
N TRP A 300 -16.49 51.75 -29.47
CA TRP A 300 -17.64 50.99 -29.01
C TRP A 300 -18.65 51.93 -28.36
N ASP A 301 -19.92 51.52 -28.36
CA ASP A 301 -21.05 52.31 -27.86
C ASP A 301 -21.61 51.62 -26.62
N GLU A 302 -21.38 52.23 -25.46
CA GLU A 302 -21.84 51.73 -24.16
C GLU A 302 -23.36 51.59 -24.11
N LYS A 303 -24.11 52.56 -24.66
CA LYS A 303 -25.57 52.51 -24.63
C LYS A 303 -26.10 51.31 -25.40
N LYS A 304 -25.54 51.06 -26.59
CA LYS A 304 -25.90 49.87 -27.38
C LYS A 304 -25.57 48.56 -26.70
N LEU A 305 -24.54 48.53 -25.86
CA LEU A 305 -24.18 47.33 -25.12
C LEU A 305 -25.15 47.08 -23.96
N LEU A 306 -25.54 48.13 -23.24
CA LEU A 306 -26.49 48.08 -22.12
C LEU A 306 -27.94 47.78 -22.57
N GLU A 307 -28.31 48.20 -23.79
CA GLU A 307 -29.63 47.94 -24.38
C GLU A 307 -29.82 46.50 -24.87
N LYS A 308 -28.73 45.72 -25.02
CA LYS A 308 -28.82 44.32 -25.43
C LYS A 308 -29.32 43.46 -24.27
N ASP A 309 -30.20 42.51 -24.58
CA ASP A 309 -30.66 41.51 -23.64
C ASP A 309 -29.63 40.39 -23.47
N ALA A 310 -29.89 39.20 -23.99
CA ALA A 310 -28.98 38.07 -23.88
C ALA A 310 -27.82 38.21 -24.88
N MET A 311 -26.59 38.11 -24.38
CA MET A 311 -25.38 38.07 -25.18
C MET A 311 -24.44 36.96 -24.72
N ALA A 312 -23.49 36.64 -25.62
CA ALA A 312 -22.36 35.79 -25.32
C ALA A 312 -21.07 36.62 -25.40
N LEU A 313 -20.19 36.43 -24.43
CA LEU A 313 -18.91 37.10 -24.33
C LEU A 313 -17.80 36.06 -24.50
N GLN A 314 -17.12 36.11 -25.63
CA GLN A 314 -16.09 35.13 -25.99
C GLN A 314 -14.69 35.70 -25.83
N TYR A 315 -13.76 34.84 -25.42
CA TYR A 315 -12.35 35.18 -25.29
C TYR A 315 -11.49 33.92 -25.34
N THR A 316 -10.20 34.12 -25.60
CA THR A 316 -9.18 33.09 -25.51
C THR A 316 -8.24 33.41 -24.36
N LEU A 317 -7.76 32.39 -23.66
CA LEU A 317 -6.79 32.58 -22.57
C LEU A 317 -5.75 31.45 -22.53
N ASN A 318 -4.57 31.79 -22.02
CA ASN A 318 -3.57 30.80 -21.64
C ASN A 318 -3.68 30.58 -20.13
N GLU A 319 -3.86 29.33 -19.70
CA GLU A 319 -3.89 28.96 -18.30
C GLU A 319 -2.97 27.77 -18.04
N GLY A 320 -2.33 27.78 -16.87
CA GLY A 320 -1.65 26.60 -16.34
C GLY A 320 -2.53 26.01 -15.25
N ILE A 321 -2.92 24.74 -15.41
CA ILE A 321 -3.66 24.00 -14.39
C ILE A 321 -2.77 22.93 -13.80
N LYS A 322 -3.08 22.50 -12.58
CA LYS A 322 -2.41 21.36 -11.95
C LYS A 322 -3.40 20.25 -11.68
N VAL A 323 -3.19 19.08 -12.28
CA VAL A 323 -4.07 17.91 -12.18
C VAL A 323 -3.22 16.69 -11.85
N TYR A 324 -3.55 15.98 -10.77
CA TYR A 324 -2.81 14.80 -10.31
C TYR A 324 -1.29 15.00 -10.31
N GLY A 325 -0.85 16.11 -9.72
CA GLY A 325 0.57 16.45 -9.59
C GLY A 325 1.27 16.99 -10.84
N VAL A 326 0.57 17.05 -11.99
CA VAL A 326 1.14 17.49 -13.28
C VAL A 326 0.65 18.88 -13.63
N ASP A 327 1.59 19.78 -13.97
CA ASP A 327 1.28 21.09 -14.52
C ASP A 327 0.99 20.97 -16.02
N ILE A 328 -0.21 21.38 -16.43
CA ILE A 328 -0.69 21.30 -17.81
C ILE A 328 -0.93 22.72 -18.33
N PRO A 329 -0.16 23.19 -19.33
CA PRO A 329 -0.46 24.41 -20.03
C PRO A 329 -1.63 24.19 -21.00
N LEU A 330 -2.59 25.11 -21.00
CA LEU A 330 -3.77 25.08 -21.86
C LEU A 330 -3.92 26.40 -22.61
N TYR A 331 -4.32 26.27 -23.87
CA TYR A 331 -4.91 27.35 -24.66
C TYR A 331 -6.43 27.12 -24.70
N SER A 332 -7.21 27.99 -24.08
CA SER A 332 -8.64 27.79 -23.89
C SER A 332 -9.46 28.78 -24.71
N ALA A 333 -10.45 28.26 -25.42
CA ALA A 333 -11.54 29.04 -25.99
C ALA A 333 -12.70 29.06 -25.00
N VAL A 334 -13.14 30.24 -24.60
CA VAL A 334 -14.15 30.40 -23.53
C VAL A 334 -15.24 31.36 -23.97
N ALA A 335 -16.48 31.06 -23.57
CA ALA A 335 -17.62 31.95 -23.73
C ALA A 335 -18.45 31.99 -22.45
N LEU A 336 -18.75 33.20 -21.97
CA LEU A 336 -19.82 33.41 -21.01
C LEU A 336 -21.12 33.55 -21.80
N LEU A 337 -22.05 32.63 -21.58
CA LEU A 337 -23.33 32.55 -22.25
C LEU A 337 -24.44 33.07 -21.33
N ASN A 338 -25.50 33.60 -21.95
CA ASN A 338 -26.68 34.10 -21.24
C ASN A 338 -26.36 35.29 -20.31
N CYS A 339 -25.44 36.16 -20.73
CA CYS A 339 -25.07 37.36 -19.99
C CYS A 339 -25.89 38.56 -20.47
N LYS A 340 -26.10 39.52 -19.58
CA LYS A 340 -26.52 40.89 -19.87
C LYS A 340 -25.58 41.84 -19.16
N VAL A 341 -25.10 42.88 -19.84
CA VAL A 341 -24.21 43.87 -19.23
C VAL A 341 -25.07 44.84 -18.40
N GLU A 342 -24.79 44.92 -17.11
CA GLU A 342 -25.49 45.79 -16.17
C GLU A 342 -24.84 47.18 -16.13
N SER A 343 -23.51 47.24 -16.14
CA SER A 343 -22.75 48.49 -16.13
C SER A 343 -21.34 48.31 -16.66
N VAL A 344 -20.74 49.42 -17.10
CA VAL A 344 -19.35 49.49 -17.55
C VAL A 344 -18.65 50.62 -16.80
N ILE A 345 -17.57 50.30 -16.09
CA ILE A 345 -16.88 51.23 -15.20
C ILE A 345 -15.44 51.40 -15.69
N PRO A 346 -14.98 52.63 -16.04
CA PRO A 346 -13.57 52.86 -16.37
C PRO A 346 -12.67 52.53 -15.18
N VAL A 347 -11.57 51.80 -15.42
CA VAL A 347 -10.61 51.45 -14.38
C VAL A 347 -9.65 52.62 -14.16
N GLU A 348 -9.60 53.16 -12.94
CA GLU A 348 -8.73 54.30 -12.62
C GLU A 348 -7.25 54.00 -12.91
N GLY A 349 -6.57 54.97 -13.51
CA GLY A 349 -5.13 54.89 -13.80
C GLY A 349 -4.75 53.97 -14.97
N LEU A 350 -5.70 53.33 -15.65
CA LEU A 350 -5.45 52.45 -16.78
C LEU A 350 -6.22 52.91 -18.02
N ASP A 351 -5.49 53.37 -19.04
CA ASP A 351 -6.09 53.81 -20.30
C ASP A 351 -6.85 52.66 -20.98
N ARG A 352 -8.08 52.96 -21.42
CA ARG A 352 -8.97 52.04 -22.17
C ARG A 352 -9.23 50.69 -21.51
N LYS A 353 -9.18 50.61 -20.18
CA LYS A 353 -9.65 49.44 -19.41
C LYS A 353 -10.97 49.72 -18.71
N TYR A 354 -11.85 48.75 -18.77
CA TYR A 354 -13.18 48.83 -18.19
C TYR A 354 -13.50 47.56 -17.41
N GLU A 355 -14.13 47.72 -16.24
CA GLU A 355 -14.82 46.66 -15.53
C GLU A 355 -16.24 46.57 -16.08
N PHE A 356 -16.59 45.40 -16.61
CA PHE A 356 -17.94 45.07 -17.02
C PHE A 356 -18.61 44.29 -15.91
N LYS A 357 -19.74 44.79 -15.41
CA LYS A 357 -20.64 44.01 -14.55
C LYS A 357 -21.66 43.30 -15.39
N VAL A 358 -21.84 42.02 -15.14
CA VAL A 358 -22.77 41.16 -15.87
C VAL A 358 -23.74 40.47 -14.93
N ILE A 359 -24.97 40.34 -15.40
CA ILE A 359 -26.06 39.62 -14.75
C ILE A 359 -26.58 38.56 -15.72
N PRO A 360 -27.24 37.50 -15.21
CA PRO A 360 -27.92 36.55 -16.09
C PRO A 360 -29.05 37.22 -16.85
N ALA A 361 -29.21 36.89 -18.14
CA ALA A 361 -30.28 37.44 -18.96
C ALA A 361 -31.65 36.81 -18.66
N ASP A 362 -31.67 35.59 -18.10
CA ASP A 362 -32.88 34.90 -17.64
C ASP A 362 -32.61 34.02 -16.39
N GLU A 363 -33.64 33.35 -15.88
CA GLU A 363 -33.55 32.46 -14.71
C GLU A 363 -32.62 31.26 -14.89
N LYS A 364 -32.18 30.97 -16.13
CA LYS A 364 -31.23 29.88 -16.41
C LYS A 364 -29.82 30.24 -16.00
N GLY A 365 -29.54 31.45 -15.50
CA GLY A 365 -28.22 31.83 -14.99
C GLY A 365 -27.15 31.96 -16.08
N ILE A 366 -25.95 32.39 -15.71
CA ILE A 366 -24.80 32.47 -16.61
C ILE A 366 -24.15 31.08 -16.71
N TYR A 367 -23.78 30.69 -17.92
CA TYR A 367 -22.94 29.51 -18.16
C TYR A 367 -21.59 29.94 -18.69
N GLN A 368 -20.52 29.28 -18.22
CA GLN A 368 -19.23 29.33 -18.88
C GLN A 368 -19.09 28.08 -19.74
N ALA A 369 -19.01 28.27 -21.05
CA ALA A 369 -18.65 27.23 -22.00
C ALA A 369 -17.18 27.33 -22.35
N ALA A 370 -16.48 26.20 -22.46
CA ALA A 370 -15.08 26.18 -22.83
C ALA A 370 -14.71 24.94 -23.63
N ARG A 371 -13.62 25.08 -24.40
CA ARG A 371 -12.86 23.97 -24.98
C ARG A 371 -11.37 24.27 -24.85
N HIS A 372 -10.63 23.26 -24.43
CA HIS A 372 -9.19 23.37 -24.20
C HIS A 372 -8.38 22.74 -25.33
N PHE A 373 -7.21 23.32 -25.57
CA PHE A 373 -6.23 22.88 -26.55
C PHE A 373 -4.83 22.89 -25.91
N SER A 374 -3.93 22.04 -26.39
CA SER A 374 -2.54 22.00 -25.89
C SER A 374 -1.77 23.26 -26.27
N THR A 375 -2.07 23.83 -27.44
CA THR A 375 -1.39 25.03 -27.94
C THR A 375 -2.36 25.90 -28.75
N LYS A 376 -1.90 27.11 -29.06
CA LYS A 376 -2.63 28.02 -29.95
C LYS A 376 -2.72 27.45 -31.38
N GLU A 377 -1.68 26.78 -31.86
CA GLU A 377 -1.67 26.17 -33.19
C GLU A 377 -2.77 25.11 -33.31
N ALA A 378 -2.95 24.26 -32.30
CA ALA A 378 -4.03 23.28 -32.27
C ALA A 378 -5.43 23.93 -32.25
N PHE A 379 -5.56 25.10 -31.61
CA PHE A 379 -6.79 25.91 -31.68
C PHE A 379 -7.02 26.47 -33.09
N ASP A 380 -6.00 27.07 -33.70
CA ASP A 380 -6.06 27.70 -35.03
C ASP A 380 -6.31 26.65 -36.15
N GLU A 381 -5.93 25.38 -35.95
CA GLU A 381 -6.26 24.25 -36.83
C GLU A 381 -7.76 23.90 -36.80
N VAL A 382 -8.42 24.06 -35.66
CA VAL A 382 -9.82 23.71 -35.46
C VAL A 382 -10.75 24.86 -35.81
N PHE A 383 -10.39 26.08 -35.41
CA PHE A 383 -11.23 27.26 -35.61
C PHE A 383 -10.55 28.29 -36.51
N LYS A 384 -11.23 28.67 -37.59
CA LYS A 384 -10.73 29.68 -38.52
C LYS A 384 -11.04 31.10 -38.08
N ASN A 385 -12.08 31.26 -37.27
CA ASN A 385 -12.53 32.54 -36.75
C ASN A 385 -13.34 32.35 -35.47
N MET A 386 -13.52 33.43 -34.73
CA MET A 386 -14.24 33.40 -33.46
C MET A 386 -15.77 33.16 -33.61
N GLY A 387 -16.35 33.33 -34.81
CA GLY A 387 -17.75 32.96 -35.05
C GLY A 387 -17.97 31.46 -34.95
N GLU A 388 -17.06 30.67 -35.51
CA GLU A 388 -17.06 29.19 -35.41
C GLU A 388 -16.89 28.75 -33.94
N VAL A 389 -16.00 29.42 -33.20
CA VAL A 389 -15.80 29.18 -31.76
C VAL A 389 -17.13 29.36 -31.01
N LEU A 390 -17.80 30.50 -31.19
CA LEU A 390 -19.04 30.77 -30.49
C LEU A 390 -20.15 29.79 -30.85
N GLU A 391 -20.23 29.37 -32.11
CA GLU A 391 -21.22 28.38 -32.55
C GLU A 391 -21.02 27.05 -31.82
N GLU A 392 -19.78 26.58 -31.69
CA GLU A 392 -19.47 25.35 -30.95
C GLU A 392 -19.77 25.50 -29.46
N LEU A 393 -19.25 26.56 -28.83
CA LEU A 393 -19.41 26.79 -27.40
C LEU A 393 -20.89 26.96 -26.99
N SER A 394 -21.72 27.54 -27.86
CA SER A 394 -23.16 27.70 -27.62
C SER A 394 -23.92 26.37 -27.62
N LYS A 395 -23.40 25.34 -28.29
CA LYS A 395 -23.97 23.99 -28.35
C LYS A 395 -23.40 23.05 -27.28
N ALA A 396 -22.52 23.56 -26.42
CA ALA A 396 -21.87 22.74 -25.41
C ALA A 396 -22.88 22.12 -24.42
N GLU A 397 -22.58 20.88 -24.03
CA GLU A 397 -23.32 20.13 -23.03
C GLU A 397 -22.78 20.43 -21.63
N GLU A 398 -23.68 20.38 -20.64
CA GLU A 398 -23.30 20.57 -19.24
C GLU A 398 -22.50 19.36 -18.73
N ILE A 399 -21.52 19.61 -17.86
CA ILE A 399 -20.72 18.57 -17.19
C ILE A 399 -21.10 18.42 -15.73
#